data_AF-A0A3N5NMV5-F1
#
_entry.id   AF-A0A3N5NMV5-F1
#
_cell.length_a   1.000
_cell.length_b   1.000
_cell.length_c   1.000
_cell.angle_alpha   90.00
_cell.angle_beta   90.00
_cell.angle_gamma   90.00
#
_symmetry.space_group_name_H-M   'P 1'
#
loop_
_entity.id
_entity.type
_entity.pdbx_description
1 polymer ?
#
loop_
_entity_poly.entity_id
_entity_poly.type
_entity_poly.pdbx_seq_one_letter_code
_entity_poly.pdbx_strand_id
1 'polypeptide(L)'
;MAKSHLSRNKTGKKNLTRRSPRLLWPLIALGITGAVVALLYLLPLPPGTGPKDLPPFEEFESAPPVPRPSKPSIPKSTAPMPLVAILIDDMGYNLSINNQFLSIEAPISFSFLPAAPHTPKLAKKAKDLGKDV
;
A
#
# COMPACT_ATOMS: atom_id res chain seq x y z
N MET A 1 -101.36 17.97 -31.71
CA MET A 1 -100.71 17.48 -30.48
C MET A 1 -99.48 16.65 -30.87
N ALA A 2 -98.41 16.52 -30.09
CA ALA A 2 -97.80 17.39 -29.09
C ALA A 2 -96.35 16.88 -28.85
N LYS A 3 -95.40 17.79 -28.69
CA LYS A 3 -93.95 17.63 -28.47
C LYS A 3 -93.46 16.29 -27.86
N SER A 4 -92.37 15.75 -28.43
CA SER A 4 -91.33 15.07 -27.66
C SER A 4 -89.94 15.67 -27.94
N HIS A 5 -89.39 16.31 -26.91
CA HIS A 5 -87.94 16.48 -26.68
C HIS A 5 -87.32 15.07 -26.45
N LEU A 6 -86.02 14.75 -26.39
CA LEU A 6 -84.69 15.41 -26.43
C LEU A 6 -83.73 14.31 -27.00
N SER A 7 -82.41 14.39 -27.23
CA SER A 7 -81.36 15.39 -26.95
C SER A 7 -80.16 15.21 -27.89
N ARG A 8 -79.18 16.12 -27.82
CA ARG A 8 -77.84 15.99 -28.40
C ARG A 8 -76.93 15.21 -27.43
N ASN A 9 -76.15 14.24 -27.92
CA ASN A 9 -75.04 13.67 -27.12
C ASN A 9 -73.69 13.67 -27.87
N LYS A 10 -72.92 14.75 -27.66
CA LYS A 10 -71.47 14.77 -27.87
C LYS A 10 -70.82 14.37 -26.54
N THR A 11 -70.35 13.14 -26.43
CA THR A 11 -69.49 12.66 -25.33
C THR A 11 -68.48 11.71 -25.95
N GLY A 12 -67.26 12.13 -26.28
CA GLY A 12 -66.30 12.73 -25.35
C GLY A 12 -65.14 11.73 -25.25
N LYS A 13 -64.14 11.85 -26.14
CA LYS A 13 -62.94 11.00 -26.12
C LYS A 13 -62.24 11.21 -24.77
N LYS A 14 -62.37 10.23 -23.88
CA LYS A 14 -61.76 10.26 -22.55
C LYS A 14 -60.26 10.07 -22.73
N ASN A 15 -59.50 11.17 -22.70
CA ASN A 15 -58.05 11.12 -22.66
C ASN A 15 -57.63 10.42 -21.36
N LEU A 16 -57.38 9.10 -21.42
CA LEU A 16 -56.81 8.39 -20.29
C LEU A 16 -55.39 8.92 -20.08
N THR A 17 -55.20 9.52 -18.90
CA THR A 17 -54.09 10.41 -18.64
C THR A 17 -52.76 9.69 -18.74
N ARG A 18 -51.94 10.12 -19.71
CA ARG A 18 -50.52 9.79 -19.83
C ARG A 18 -49.80 10.36 -18.61
N ARG A 19 -49.86 9.69 -17.46
CA ARG A 19 -49.17 10.08 -16.22
C ARG A 19 -47.69 10.24 -16.56
N SER A 20 -47.21 11.48 -16.50
CA SER A 20 -45.85 11.81 -16.93
C SER A 20 -44.83 11.09 -16.02
N PRO A 21 -43.79 10.43 -16.56
CA PRO A 21 -42.82 9.68 -15.77
C PRO A 21 -41.88 10.55 -14.93
N ARG A 22 -42.17 11.86 -14.81
CA ARG A 22 -41.37 12.91 -14.15
C ARG A 22 -41.02 12.61 -12.69
N LEU A 23 -41.79 11.74 -12.01
CA LEU A 23 -41.53 11.35 -10.61
C LEU A 23 -40.54 10.18 -10.45
N LEU A 24 -40.24 9.43 -11.53
CA LEU A 24 -39.27 8.31 -11.49
C LEU A 24 -37.83 8.78 -11.74
N TRP A 25 -37.66 9.83 -12.55
CA TRP A 25 -36.36 10.46 -12.84
C TRP A 25 -35.53 10.84 -11.60
N PRO A 26 -36.06 11.46 -10.53
CA PRO A 26 -35.25 11.78 -9.35
C PRO A 26 -34.72 10.54 -8.61
N LEU A 27 -35.48 9.43 -8.58
CA LEU A 27 -35.02 8.18 -7.96
C LEU A 27 -33.90 7.52 -8.76
N ILE A 28 -34.01 7.54 -10.09
CA ILE A 28 -32.96 7.04 -11.00
C ILE A 28 -31.71 7.91 -10.88
N ALA A 29 -31.86 9.24 -10.85
CA ALA A 29 -30.74 10.17 -10.66
C ALA A 29 -30.03 9.92 -9.32
N LEU A 30 -30.78 9.77 -8.22
CA LEU A 30 -30.22 9.46 -6.89
C LEU A 30 -29.43 8.16 -6.89
N GLY A 31 -29.95 7.09 -7.52
CA GLY A 31 -29.27 5.81 -7.65
C GLY A 31 -27.96 5.91 -8.44
N ILE A 32 -27.97 6.64 -9.56
CA ILE A 32 -26.76 6.89 -10.38
C ILE A 32 -25.73 7.69 -9.58
N THR A 33 -26.15 8.75 -8.88
CA THR A 33 -25.25 9.56 -8.04
C THR A 33 -24.60 8.73 -6.94
N GLY A 34 -25.37 7.89 -6.24
CA GLY A 34 -24.84 6.97 -5.23
C GLY A 34 -23.83 5.96 -5.80
N ALA A 35 -24.11 5.41 -6.97
CA ALA A 35 -23.20 4.48 -7.66
C ALA A 35 -21.89 5.16 -8.09
N VAL A 36 -21.93 6.40 -8.58
CA VAL A 36 -20.73 7.18 -8.94
C VAL A 36 -19.89 7.49 -7.69
N VAL A 37 -20.52 7.91 -6.58
CA VAL A 37 -19.80 8.16 -5.31
C VAL A 37 -19.16 6.88 -4.79
N ALA A 38 -19.88 5.76 -4.78
CA ALA A 38 -19.34 4.46 -4.37
C ALA A 38 -18.18 4.01 -5.27
N LEU A 39 -18.29 4.20 -6.59
CA LEU A 39 -17.23 3.90 -7.54
C LEU A 39 -15.96 4.74 -7.28
N LEU A 40 -16.12 6.06 -7.06
CA LEU A 40 -15.00 6.95 -6.71
C LEU A 40 -14.34 6.58 -5.37
N TYR A 41 -15.09 5.98 -4.44
CA TYR A 41 -14.56 5.47 -3.16
C TYR A 41 -13.91 4.08 -3.27
N LEU A 42 -14.31 3.28 -4.26
CA LEU A 42 -13.82 1.91 -4.51
C LEU A 42 -12.64 1.86 -5.48
N LEU A 43 -12.45 2.87 -6.33
CA LEU A 43 -11.19 3.00 -7.08
C LEU A 43 -10.07 3.30 -6.09
N PRO A 44 -9.00 2.49 -6.03
CA PRO A 44 -7.82 2.86 -5.27
C PRO A 44 -7.26 4.15 -5.88
N LEU A 45 -7.16 5.20 -5.05
CA LEU A 45 -6.46 6.42 -5.45
C LEU A 45 -5.05 6.04 -5.92
N PRO A 46 -4.55 6.59 -7.04
CA PRO A 46 -3.16 6.39 -7.42
C PRO A 46 -2.28 6.79 -6.23
N PRO A 47 -1.21 6.04 -5.90
CA PRO A 47 -0.33 6.38 -4.80
C PRO A 47 0.13 7.80 -5.02
N GLY A 48 -0.27 8.69 -4.10
CA GLY A 48 -0.12 10.11 -4.30
C GLY A 48 1.34 10.44 -4.55
N THR A 49 1.62 11.22 -5.59
CA THR A 49 2.89 11.94 -5.74
C THR A 49 2.94 13.10 -4.73
N GLY A 50 2.67 12.79 -3.46
CA GLY A 50 3.01 13.67 -2.36
C GLY A 50 4.53 13.83 -2.30
N PRO A 51 5.03 14.84 -1.58
CA PRO A 51 6.42 14.87 -1.20
C PRO A 51 6.81 13.50 -0.65
N LYS A 52 7.95 12.98 -1.07
CA LYS A 52 8.57 11.92 -0.28
C LYS A 52 8.92 12.58 1.04
N ASP A 53 8.17 12.28 2.09
CA ASP A 53 8.56 12.58 3.46
C ASP A 53 9.78 11.71 3.77
N LEU A 54 10.93 12.17 3.25
CA LEU A 54 12.25 11.68 3.61
C LEU A 54 12.34 11.80 5.14
N PRO A 55 12.68 10.72 5.85
CA PRO A 55 12.90 10.83 7.28
C PRO A 55 14.00 11.88 7.51
N PRO A 56 13.91 12.72 8.56
CA PRO A 56 14.71 13.95 8.70
C PRO A 56 16.21 13.74 9.00
N PHE A 57 16.77 12.59 8.60
CA PHE A 57 18.17 12.21 8.80
C PHE A 57 18.89 11.72 7.52
N GLU A 58 18.24 11.66 6.36
CA GLU A 58 18.88 11.27 5.08
C GLU A 58 19.36 12.47 4.25
N GLU A 59 20.10 13.38 4.90
CA GLU A 59 20.93 14.38 4.22
C GLU A 59 22.38 14.24 4.69
N PHE A 60 23.12 13.32 4.08
CA PHE A 60 24.58 13.33 4.15
C PHE A 60 25.08 14.47 3.26
N GLU A 61 25.05 15.71 3.77
CA GLU A 61 25.91 16.76 3.22
C GLU A 61 27.33 16.19 3.12
N SER A 62 27.90 16.26 1.91
CA SER A 62 29.30 15.89 1.73
C SER A 62 30.14 16.89 2.50
N ALA A 63 30.52 16.52 3.72
CA ALA A 63 31.27 17.37 4.63
C ALA A 63 32.40 18.08 3.89
N PRO A 64 32.62 19.40 4.12
CA PRO A 64 33.71 20.13 3.50
C PRO A 64 35.01 19.33 3.61
N PRO A 65 35.88 19.31 2.58
CA PRO A 65 37.06 18.45 2.57
C PRO A 65 38.04 18.87 3.68
N VAL A 66 37.82 18.33 4.87
CA VAL A 66 38.71 18.48 6.03
C VAL A 66 40.08 17.94 5.58
N PRO A 67 41.18 18.67 5.84
CA PRO A 67 42.52 18.16 5.61
C PRO A 67 42.66 16.80 6.31
N ARG A 68 42.63 15.71 5.53
CA ARG A 68 42.72 14.37 6.09
C ARG A 68 44.04 14.30 6.87
N PRO A 69 44.02 13.94 8.17
CA PRO A 69 45.24 13.72 8.92
C PRO A 69 46.16 12.80 8.10
N SER A 70 47.44 13.16 8.04
CA SER A 70 48.46 12.32 7.39
C SER A 70 48.25 10.88 7.84
N LYS A 71 47.95 9.98 6.88
CA LYS A 71 47.50 8.60 7.12
C LYS A 71 48.20 8.04 8.35
N PRO A 72 47.47 7.70 9.45
CA PRO A 72 48.11 7.27 10.68
C PRO A 72 49.16 6.22 10.36
N SER A 73 50.38 6.42 10.86
CA SER A 73 51.43 5.43 10.75
C SER A 73 51.01 4.26 11.63
N ILE A 74 50.18 3.37 11.07
CA ILE A 74 49.69 2.16 11.73
C ILE A 74 50.94 1.44 12.25
N PRO A 75 51.15 1.38 13.57
CA PRO A 75 52.26 0.62 14.12
C PRO A 75 52.07 -0.80 13.61
N LYS A 76 53.12 -1.40 13.04
CA LYS A 76 53.06 -2.75 12.47
C LYS A 76 52.97 -3.76 13.61
N SER A 77 51.80 -3.80 14.24
CA SER A 77 51.54 -4.56 15.45
C SER A 77 51.68 -6.04 15.14
N THR A 78 52.54 -6.71 15.91
CA THR A 78 52.68 -8.17 15.89
C THR A 78 51.64 -8.85 16.78
N ALA A 79 50.77 -8.08 17.45
CA ALA A 79 49.64 -8.64 18.18
C ALA A 79 48.64 -9.28 17.20
N PRO A 80 47.99 -10.40 17.58
CA PRO A 80 46.90 -10.96 16.79
C PRO A 80 45.78 -9.91 16.63
N MET A 81 45.16 -9.88 15.45
CA MET A 81 44.04 -8.97 15.21
C MET A 81 42.86 -9.31 16.14
N PRO A 82 42.11 -8.30 16.63
CA PRO A 82 40.91 -8.55 17.43
C PRO A 82 39.89 -9.32 16.58
N LEU A 83 39.27 -10.33 17.19
CA LEU A 83 38.14 -11.05 16.61
C LEU A 83 36.85 -10.28 16.89
N VAL A 84 35.95 -10.22 15.90
CA VAL A 84 34.65 -9.57 15.99
C VAL A 84 33.59 -10.56 15.49
N ALA A 85 32.50 -10.69 16.25
CA ALA A 85 31.30 -11.38 15.80
C ALA A 85 30.25 -10.34 15.39
N ILE A 86 29.53 -10.60 14.30
CA ILE A 86 28.42 -9.77 13.82
C ILE A 86 27.16 -10.63 13.88
N LEU A 87 26.19 -10.18 14.67
CA LEU A 87 24.88 -10.80 14.84
C LEU A 87 23.80 -9.89 14.24
N ILE A 88 22.97 -10.44 13.35
CA ILE A 88 21.75 -9.77 12.87
C ILE A 88 20.58 -10.35 13.67
N ASP A 89 19.92 -9.50 14.46
CA ASP A 89 18.81 -9.89 15.33
C ASP A 89 17.43 -9.67 14.67
N ASP A 90 16.36 -10.00 15.40
CA ASP A 90 14.96 -9.84 14.99
C ASP A 90 14.59 -10.55 13.68
N MET A 91 15.27 -11.65 13.34
CA MET A 91 15.00 -12.35 12.10
C MET A 91 13.64 -13.07 12.14
N GLY A 92 12.85 -12.97 11.06
CA GLY A 92 11.62 -13.73 10.88
C GLY A 92 10.36 -12.92 10.53
N TYR A 93 10.35 -11.60 10.73
CA TYR A 93 9.19 -10.75 10.40
C TYR A 93 9.18 -10.25 8.95
N ASN A 94 10.29 -9.74 8.42
CA ASN A 94 10.33 -9.15 7.08
C ASN A 94 10.91 -10.14 6.06
N LEU A 95 10.10 -10.66 5.13
CA LEU A 95 10.60 -11.61 4.14
C LEU A 95 11.65 -11.00 3.19
N SER A 96 11.50 -9.73 2.79
CA SER A 96 12.37 -9.11 1.78
C SER A 96 13.75 -8.79 2.36
N ILE A 97 13.79 -8.01 3.44
CA ILE A 97 15.02 -7.53 4.07
C ILE A 97 15.85 -8.73 4.58
N ASN A 98 15.21 -9.70 5.23
CA ASN A 98 15.92 -10.86 5.76
C ASN A 98 16.50 -11.75 4.65
N ASN A 99 15.88 -11.80 3.46
CA ASN A 99 16.49 -12.47 2.31
C ASN A 99 17.72 -11.72 1.77
N GLN A 100 17.75 -10.39 1.85
CA GLN A 100 18.93 -9.58 1.49
C GLN A 100 20.07 -9.82 2.49
N PHE A 101 19.78 -9.81 3.80
CA PHE A 101 20.78 -10.15 4.83
C PHE A 101 21.36 -11.56 4.66
N LEU A 102 20.53 -12.58 4.36
CA LEU A 102 21.01 -13.93 4.09
C LEU A 102 21.86 -14.04 2.80
N SER A 103 21.79 -13.07 1.89
CA SER A 103 22.61 -13.03 0.68
C SER A 103 24.01 -12.44 0.88
N ILE A 104 24.31 -11.87 2.04
CA ILE A 104 25.64 -11.31 2.33
C ILE A 104 26.67 -12.44 2.44
N GLU A 105 27.72 -12.40 1.63
CA GLU A 105 28.82 -13.38 1.61
C GLU A 105 29.89 -13.04 2.66
N ALA A 106 29.51 -13.09 3.94
CA ALA A 106 30.39 -12.85 5.08
C ALA A 106 30.07 -13.79 6.27
N PRO A 107 31.01 -14.00 7.21
CA PRO A 107 30.78 -14.74 8.45
C PRO A 107 29.93 -13.90 9.42
N ILE A 108 28.61 -14.04 9.29
CA ILE A 108 27.59 -13.33 10.06
C ILE A 108 26.61 -14.37 10.63
N SER A 109 26.22 -14.18 11.89
CA SER A 109 25.24 -15.01 12.61
C SER A 109 23.86 -14.35 12.58
N PHE A 110 22.78 -15.15 12.64
CA PHE A 110 21.41 -14.68 12.49
C PHE A 110 20.48 -15.20 13.61
N SER A 111 20.01 -14.31 14.48
CA SER A 111 19.06 -14.64 15.56
C SER A 111 17.62 -14.59 15.05
N PHE A 112 16.91 -15.72 15.13
CA PHE A 112 15.52 -15.86 14.66
C PHE A 112 14.50 -15.89 15.80
N LEU A 113 13.49 -15.02 15.70
CA LEU A 113 12.35 -15.00 16.61
C LEU A 113 11.45 -16.23 16.34
N PRO A 114 11.23 -17.12 17.33
CA PRO A 114 10.68 -18.46 17.08
C PRO A 114 9.24 -18.46 16.54
N ALA A 115 8.45 -17.44 16.87
CA ALA A 115 7.05 -17.32 16.48
C ALA A 115 6.79 -16.34 15.31
N ALA A 116 7.83 -15.76 14.71
CA ALA A 116 7.65 -14.77 13.64
C ALA A 116 7.23 -15.43 12.29
N PRO A 117 6.41 -14.75 11.46
CA PRO A 117 5.67 -15.39 10.36
C PRO A 117 6.50 -16.09 9.28
N HIS A 118 7.79 -15.76 9.15
CA HIS A 118 8.67 -16.31 8.14
C HIS A 118 9.85 -17.11 8.71
N THR A 119 9.96 -17.23 10.03
CA THR A 119 11.08 -17.92 10.71
C THR A 119 11.30 -19.35 10.20
N PRO A 120 10.31 -20.26 10.13
CA PRO A 120 10.55 -21.63 9.67
C PRO A 120 11.14 -21.70 8.26
N LYS A 121 10.72 -20.80 7.35
CA LYS A 121 11.20 -20.73 5.97
C LYS A 121 12.59 -20.11 5.88
N LEU A 122 12.82 -19.00 6.57
CA LEU A 122 14.07 -18.25 6.51
C LEU A 122 15.19 -18.94 7.29
N ALA A 123 14.93 -19.50 8.48
CA ALA A 123 15.91 -20.25 9.25
C ALA A 123 16.33 -21.53 8.53
N LYS A 124 15.41 -22.24 7.86
CA LYS A 124 15.78 -23.35 6.97
C LYS A 124 16.68 -22.87 5.83
N LYS A 125 16.31 -21.79 5.12
CA LYS A 125 17.13 -21.23 4.04
C LYS A 125 18.52 -20.80 4.53
N ALA A 126 18.61 -20.24 5.73
CA ALA A 126 19.88 -19.84 6.34
C ALA A 126 20.80 -21.05 6.58
N LYS A 127 20.25 -22.15 7.11
CA LYS A 127 20.97 -23.44 7.27
C LYS A 127 21.34 -24.07 5.92
N ASP A 128 20.44 -24.05 4.94
CA ASP A 128 20.71 -24.51 3.56
C ASP A 128 21.86 -23.71 2.90
N LEU A 129 22.06 -22.45 3.29
CA LEU A 129 23.14 -21.55 2.86
C LEU A 129 24.40 -21.62 3.74
N GLY A 130 24.47 -22.52 4.73
CA GLY A 130 25.61 -22.64 5.63
C GLY A 130 25.85 -21.43 6.54
N LYS A 131 24.81 -20.65 6.83
CA LYS A 131 24.87 -19.55 7.81
C LYS A 131 24.81 -20.08 9.25
N ASP A 132 25.30 -19.27 10.18
CA ASP A 132 25.18 -19.52 11.62
C ASP A 132 23.82 -18.98 12.13
N VAL A 133 23.08 -19.84 12.86
CA VAL A 133 21.62 -19.72 13.12
C VAL A 133 21.17 -20.43 14.40
#